data_AF-A0A1V4WAL2-F1
#
_entry.id   AF-A0A1V4WAL2-F1
#
_cell.length_a   1.000
_cell.length_b   1.000
_cell.length_c   1.000
_cell.angle_alpha   90.00
_cell.angle_beta   90.00
_cell.angle_gamma   90.00
#
_symmetry.space_group_name_H-M   'P 1'
#
loop_
_entity.id
_entity.type
_entity.pdbx_description
1 polymer ?
#
loop_
_entity_poly.entity_id
_entity_poly.type
_entity_poly.pdbx_seq_one_letter_code
_entity_poly.pdbx_strand_id
1 'polypeptide(L)'
;MDGYEVPLHRALTEQILMGGVPRPIAILNGTIGAAFGIGLHSFYVIPFCLFVHIAAVVMTKRDPQFFDCFRRHIKQKAYYAT
;
A
#
# COMPACT_ATOMS: atom_id res chain seq x y z
N MET A 1 19.49 1.76 -37.73
CA MET A 1 18.99 2.79 -36.78
C MET A 1 19.06 2.16 -35.40
N ASP A 2 20.28 1.88 -34.96
CA ASP A 2 20.54 0.94 -33.87
C ASP A 2 21.31 1.71 -32.80
N GLY A 3 20.67 1.98 -31.66
CA GLY A 3 21.30 2.77 -30.59
C GLY A 3 20.37 3.46 -29.59
N TYR A 4 19.05 3.27 -29.67
CA TYR A 4 18.08 3.88 -28.75
C TYR A 4 17.48 2.91 -27.73
N GLU A 5 18.20 1.85 -27.35
CA GLU A 5 17.77 0.95 -26.27
C GLU A 5 18.64 1.17 -25.02
N VAL A 6 18.03 1.75 -23.98
CA VAL A 6 18.67 1.96 -22.67
C VAL A 6 18.08 0.92 -21.70
N PRO A 7 18.90 0.20 -20.91
CA PRO A 7 18.41 -0.81 -19.98
C PRO A 7 17.57 -0.18 -18.87
N LEU A 8 16.24 -0.26 -19.00
CA LEU A 8 15.31 0.26 -17.99
C LEU A 8 15.23 -0.71 -16.81
N HIS A 9 15.75 -0.29 -15.67
CA HIS A 9 15.68 -1.09 -14.46
C HIS A 9 14.28 -0.99 -13.85
N ARG A 10 13.68 -2.15 -13.51
CA ARG A 10 12.35 -2.19 -12.90
C ARG A 10 12.25 -1.37 -11.62
N ALA A 11 13.34 -1.23 -10.87
CA ALA A 11 13.41 -0.37 -9.69
C ALA A 11 13.06 1.12 -9.96
N LEU A 12 13.22 1.61 -11.20
CA LEU A 12 12.85 3.00 -11.56
C LEU A 12 11.37 3.17 -11.89
N THR A 13 10.68 2.10 -12.29
CA THR A 13 9.30 2.15 -12.79
C THR A 13 8.30 1.45 -11.89
N GLU A 14 8.77 0.50 -11.09
CA GLU A 14 7.95 -0.22 -10.15
C GLU A 14 7.86 0.49 -8.81
N GLN A 15 6.71 0.31 -8.17
CA GLN A 15 6.45 0.89 -6.88
C GLN A 15 7.36 0.25 -5.83
N ILE A 16 7.94 1.06 -4.95
CA ILE A 16 8.79 0.56 -3.86
C ILE A 16 7.92 -0.15 -2.85
N LEU A 17 7.94 -1.48 -2.90
CA LEU A 17 7.24 -2.35 -1.97
C LEU A 17 8.11 -2.60 -0.73
N MET A 18 7.48 -2.59 0.44
CA MET A 18 8.05 -2.95 1.72
C MET A 18 7.24 -4.10 2.30
N GLY A 19 7.81 -5.31 2.32
CA GLY A 19 7.08 -6.51 2.75
C GLY A 19 5.94 -6.93 1.81
N GLY A 20 5.93 -6.46 0.55
CA GLY A 20 4.86 -6.75 -0.41
C GLY A 20 3.70 -5.75 -0.40
N VAL A 21 3.84 -4.59 0.27
CA VAL A 21 2.86 -3.49 0.32
C VAL A 21 3.58 -2.16 0.03
N PRO A 22 2.93 -1.14 -0.57
CA PRO A 22 3.54 0.17 -0.73
C PRO A 22 4.01 0.75 0.61
N ARG A 23 5.24 1.29 0.65
CA ARG A 23 5.86 1.91 1.84
C ARG A 23 4.90 2.74 2.72
N PRO A 24 4.09 3.70 2.20
CA PRO A 24 3.24 4.52 3.06
C PRO A 24 2.17 3.72 3.82
N ILE A 25 1.63 2.66 3.22
CA ILE A 25 0.61 1.82 3.84
C ILE A 25 1.24 0.91 4.91
N ALA A 26 2.43 0.36 4.63
CA ALA A 26 3.18 -0.43 5.61
C ALA A 26 3.51 0.40 6.86
N ILE A 27 3.98 1.64 6.68
CA ILE A 27 4.26 2.57 7.79
C ILE A 27 2.98 2.91 8.55
N LEU A 28 1.89 3.26 7.86
CA LEU A 28 0.63 3.61 8.51
C LEU A 28 0.10 2.45 9.38
N ASN A 29 0.08 1.23 8.84
CA ASN A 29 -0.38 0.06 9.59
C ASN A 29 0.54 -0.26 10.77
N GLY A 30 1.87 -0.18 10.57
CA GLY A 30 2.85 -0.37 11.63
C GLY A 30 2.69 0.65 12.77
N THR A 31 2.47 1.92 12.44
CA THR A 31 2.24 2.99 13.43
C THR A 31 0.94 2.78 14.19
N ILE A 32 -0.15 2.43 13.50
CA ILE A 32 -1.43 2.12 14.15
C ILE A 32 -1.26 0.93 15.09
N GLY A 33 -0.64 -0.16 14.62
CA GLY A 33 -0.35 -1.34 15.42
C GLY A 33 0.50 -1.02 16.65
N ALA A 34 1.54 -0.21 16.51
CA ALA A 34 2.39 0.20 17.62
C ALA A 34 1.66 1.11 18.61
N ALA A 35 0.89 2.10 18.12
CA ALA A 35 0.13 3.02 18.96
C ALA A 35 -0.89 2.29 19.84
N PHE A 36 -1.62 1.32 19.27
CA PHE A 36 -2.60 0.55 20.04
C PHE A 36 -1.99 -0.60 20.83
N GLY A 37 -0.98 -1.28 20.29
CA GLY A 37 -0.36 -2.45 20.92
C GLY A 37 0.54 -2.08 22.10
N ILE A 38 1.34 -1.02 21.94
CA ILE A 38 2.24 -0.53 23.00
C ILE A 38 1.55 0.57 23.81
N GLY A 39 0.91 1.54 23.15
CA GLY A 39 0.33 2.70 23.82
C GLY A 39 -0.95 2.40 24.62
N LEU A 40 -1.84 1.55 24.09
CA LEU A 40 -3.06 1.12 24.80
C LEU A 40 -2.91 -0.27 25.45
N HIS A 41 -1.77 -0.93 25.26
CA HIS A 41 -1.49 -2.31 25.70
C HIS A 41 -2.56 -3.32 25.24
N SER A 42 -3.21 -3.04 24.10
CA SER A 42 -4.31 -3.85 23.59
C SER A 42 -3.76 -4.94 22.67
N PHE A 43 -3.50 -6.12 23.24
CA PHE A 43 -2.97 -7.27 22.51
C PHE A 43 -3.90 -7.76 21.40
N TYR A 44 -5.21 -7.48 21.49
CA TYR A 44 -6.18 -7.77 20.43
C TYR A 44 -5.89 -7.03 19.12
N VAL A 45 -5.15 -5.91 19.17
CA VAL A 45 -4.80 -5.17 17.96
C VAL A 45 -3.74 -5.89 17.13
N ILE A 46 -2.94 -6.78 17.72
CA ILE A 46 -1.88 -7.50 17.02
C ILE A 46 -2.45 -8.42 15.93
N PRO A 47 -3.38 -9.36 16.21
CA PRO A 47 -3.97 -10.19 15.17
C PRO A 47 -4.77 -9.36 14.16
N PHE A 48 -5.43 -8.28 14.59
CA PHE A 48 -6.13 -7.37 13.68
C PHE A 48 -5.17 -6.67 12.72
N CYS A 49 -4.08 -6.09 13.23
CA CYS A 49 -3.05 -5.42 12.44
C CYS A 49 -2.38 -6.38 11.47
N LEU A 50 -2.14 -7.62 11.89
CA LEU A 50 -1.61 -8.69 11.03
C LEU A 50 -2.60 -9.02 9.90
N PHE A 51 -3.89 -9.18 10.20
CA PHE A 51 -4.92 -9.42 9.20
C PHE A 51 -5.00 -8.29 8.17
N VAL A 52 -4.98 -7.03 8.64
CA VAL A 52 -4.95 -5.84 7.78
C VAL A 52 -3.69 -5.82 6.91
N HIS A 53 -2.53 -6.18 7.45
CA HIS A 53 -1.29 -6.24 6.68
C HIS A 53 -1.36 -7.31 5.59
N ILE A 54 -1.84 -8.51 5.92
CA ILE A 54 -2.01 -9.61 4.95
C ILE A 54 -2.97 -9.19 3.84
N ALA A 55 -4.12 -8.58 4.19
CA ALA A 55 -5.06 -8.07 3.21
C ALA A 55 -4.42 -7.04 2.27
N ALA A 56 -3.59 -6.13 2.81
CA ALA A 56 -2.85 -5.16 2.02
C ALA A 56 -1.83 -5.82 1.09
N VAL A 57 -1.13 -6.87 1.54
CA VAL A 57 -0.20 -7.65 0.69
C VAL A 57 -0.96 -8.32 -0.46
N VAL A 58 -2.13 -8.92 -0.19
CA VAL A 58 -2.95 -9.58 -1.22
C VAL A 58 -3.46 -8.57 -2.26
N MET A 59 -3.91 -7.40 -1.82
CA MET A 59 -4.33 -6.31 -2.72
C MET A 59 -3.17 -5.84 -3.60
N THR A 60 -2.00 -5.61 -3.00
CA THR A 60 -0.80 -5.15 -3.73
C THR A 60 -0.29 -6.20 -4.71
N LYS A 61 -0.37 -7.50 -4.36
CA LYS A 61 -0.04 -8.60 -5.26
C LYS A 61 -0.96 -8.68 -6.48
N ARG A 62 -2.22 -8.24 -6.35
CA ARG A 62 -3.20 -8.19 -7.45
C ARG A 62 -2.98 -6.98 -8.34
N ASP A 63 -2.77 -5.82 -7.72
CA ASP A 63 -2.48 -4.57 -8.42
C ASP A 63 -1.62 -3.66 -7.50
N PRO A 64 -0.36 -3.38 -7.88
CA PRO A 64 0.51 -2.49 -7.13
C PRO A 64 -0.10 -1.10 -6.93
N GLN A 65 -0.78 -0.58 -7.95
CA GLN A 65 -1.33 0.78 -7.97
C GLN A 65 -2.73 0.87 -7.32
N PHE A 66 -3.26 -0.21 -6.76
CA PHE A 66 -4.59 -0.25 -6.15
C PHE A 66 -4.83 0.90 -5.17
N PHE A 67 -3.87 1.16 -4.27
CA PHE A 67 -4.00 2.20 -3.25
C PHE A 67 -3.98 3.62 -3.84
N ASP A 68 -3.22 3.85 -4.91
CA ASP A 68 -3.20 5.14 -5.60
C ASP A 68 -4.50 5.38 -6.36
N CYS A 69 -5.03 4.35 -7.04
CA CYS A 69 -6.35 4.36 -7.67
C CYS A 69 -7.45 4.60 -6.64
N PHE A 70 -7.42 3.90 -5.51
CA PHE A 70 -8.39 4.05 -4.43
C PHE A 70 -8.37 5.45 -3.82
N ARG A 71 -7.18 5.99 -3.55
CA ARG A 71 -7.00 7.38 -3.08
C ARG A 71 -7.53 8.38 -4.10
N ARG A 72 -7.31 8.14 -5.40
CA ARG A 72 -7.86 8.98 -6.47
C ARG A 72 -9.38 8.88 -6.51
N HIS A 73 -9.93 7.68 -6.36
CA HIS A 73 -11.38 7.43 -6.34
C HIS A 73 -12.08 8.17 -5.20
N ILE A 74 -11.53 8.14 -3.98
CA ILE A 74 -12.06 8.91 -2.84
C ILE A 74 -12.06 10.42 -3.11
N LYS A 75 -11.02 10.93 -3.78
CA LYS A 75 -10.92 12.36 -4.12
C LYS A 75 -11.75 12.75 -5.34
N GLN A 76 -12.25 11.79 -6.10
CA GLN A 76 -13.00 12.04 -7.31
C GLN A 76 -14.39 12.57 -6.92
N LYS A 77 -14.69 13.79 -7.33
CA LYS A 77 -16.02 14.37 -7.13
C LYS A 77 -17.05 13.55 -7.90
N ALA A 78 -18.20 13.30 -7.28
CA ALA A 78 -19.32 12.59 -7.87
C ALA A 78 -20.03 13.47 -8.92
N TYR A 79 -19.37 13.72 -10.05
CA TYR A 79 -19.92 14.52 -11.16
C TYR A 79 -21.00 13.77 -11.95
N TYR A 80 -21.00 12.44 -11.89
CA TYR A 80 -21.94 11.57 -12.61
C TYR A 80 -22.76 10.67 -11.68
N ALA A 81 -22.85 10.99 -10.38
CA ALA A 81 -23.79 10.30 -9.51
C ALA A 81 -25.21 10.74 -9.92
N THR A 82 -25.84 9.91 -10.74
CA THR A 82 -27.25 10.01 -11.10
C THR A 82 -28.06 9.19 -10.11
#